data_AF-A0A099BAI2-F1
#
_entry.id   AF-A0A099BAI2-F1
#
_cell.length_a   1.000
_cell.length_b   1.000
_cell.length_c   1.000
_cell.angle_alpha   90.00
_cell.angle_beta   90.00
_cell.angle_gamma   90.00
#
_symmetry.space_group_name_H-M   'P 1'
#
loop_
_entity.id
_entity.type
_entity.pdbx_description
1 polymer ?
#
loop_
_entity_poly.entity_id
_entity_poly.type
_entity_poly.pdbx_seq_one_letter_code
_entity_poly.pdbx_strand_id
1 'polypeptide(L)'
;MRHFFLFPFCFFSLCAMDIAQVEHLLSSLQNFSKTQSLDTLENLPNPFENSPIHTQDSLKLYAIINKKALVNGEWLSKGESIQGYIILDIQDQYIIAQKGKIQKSVIIGEGIETEKDTQSYIDEDKNEKVGE
;
A
#
# COMPACT_ATOMS: atom_id res chain seq x y z
N MET A 1 -44.81 -67.47 37.91
CA MET A 1 -45.10 -66.58 36.77
C MET A 1 -45.27 -65.15 37.26
N ARG A 2 -44.34 -64.26 36.91
CA ARG A 2 -44.60 -62.93 36.35
C ARG A 2 -43.28 -62.16 36.26
N HIS A 3 -42.75 -62.14 35.03
CA HIS A 3 -41.71 -61.23 34.59
C HIS A 3 -42.23 -59.80 34.65
N PHE A 4 -41.42 -58.84 35.11
CA PHE A 4 -41.51 -57.44 34.69
C PHE A 4 -40.17 -56.74 35.04
N PHE A 5 -39.23 -56.77 34.10
CA PHE A 5 -38.87 -55.67 33.20
C PHE A 5 -37.83 -54.72 33.81
N LEU A 6 -36.55 -55.09 33.61
CA LEU A 6 -35.41 -54.17 33.60
C LEU A 6 -35.64 -53.16 32.46
N PHE A 7 -35.83 -51.89 32.80
CA PHE A 7 -35.75 -50.80 31.83
C PHE A 7 -34.39 -50.11 31.96
N PRO A 8 -33.57 -50.07 30.90
CA PRO A 8 -32.25 -49.45 30.94
C PRO A 8 -32.42 -47.94 30.75
N PHE A 9 -32.31 -47.18 31.84
CA PHE A 9 -32.27 -45.72 31.80
C PHE A 9 -30.84 -45.22 31.52
N CYS A 10 -30.26 -45.61 30.39
CA CYS A 10 -28.89 -45.21 30.01
C CYS A 10 -28.79 -44.88 28.52
N PHE A 11 -29.59 -43.96 27.96
CA PHE A 11 -29.34 -43.49 26.58
C PHE A 11 -29.58 -42.01 26.29
N PHE A 12 -30.03 -41.18 27.23
CA PHE A 12 -30.35 -39.78 26.91
C PHE A 12 -29.26 -38.76 27.23
N SER A 13 -28.12 -39.15 27.81
CA SER A 13 -27.12 -38.17 28.25
C SER A 13 -26.02 -37.84 27.24
N LEU A 14 -25.95 -38.51 26.08
CA LEU A 14 -24.83 -38.31 25.15
C LEU A 14 -25.11 -37.29 24.03
N CYS A 15 -26.38 -36.98 23.72
CA CYS A 15 -26.71 -36.07 22.61
C CYS A 15 -26.75 -34.58 23.00
N ALA A 16 -26.65 -34.23 24.28
CA ALA A 16 -26.81 -32.84 24.72
C ALA A 16 -25.54 -31.98 24.52
N MET A 17 -24.35 -32.60 24.52
CA MET A 17 -23.08 -31.88 24.42
C MET A 17 -22.79 -31.41 22.98
N ASP A 18 -23.26 -32.15 21.97
CA ASP A 18 -23.14 -31.76 20.55
C ASP A 18 -24.09 -30.62 20.17
N ILE A 19 -25.33 -30.62 20.70
CA ILE A 19 -26.32 -29.60 20.35
C ILE A 19 -25.90 -28.22 20.85
N ALA A 20 -25.38 -28.12 22.07
CA ALA A 20 -24.91 -26.85 22.63
C ALA A 20 -23.72 -26.26 21.84
N GLN A 21 -22.81 -27.11 21.34
CA GLN A 21 -21.70 -26.66 20.51
C GLN A 21 -22.18 -26.19 19.13
N VAL A 22 -23.15 -26.89 18.53
CA VAL A 22 -23.75 -26.51 17.25
C VAL A 22 -24.53 -25.19 17.36
N GLU A 23 -25.24 -24.95 18.46
CA GLU A 23 -25.94 -23.67 18.70
C GLU A 23 -24.97 -22.50 18.90
N HIS A 24 -23.85 -22.73 19.60
CA HIS A 24 -22.80 -21.72 19.73
C HIS A 24 -22.15 -21.41 18.38
N LEU A 25 -21.96 -22.42 17.53
CA LEU A 25 -21.37 -22.24 16.21
C LEU A 25 -22.34 -21.54 15.26
N LEU A 26 -23.63 -21.92 15.27
CA LEU A 26 -24.68 -21.24 14.51
C LEU A 26 -24.88 -19.79 14.94
N SER A 27 -24.87 -19.48 16.23
CA SER A 27 -24.97 -18.09 16.71
C SER A 27 -23.75 -17.26 16.32
N SER A 28 -22.54 -17.84 16.31
CA SER A 28 -21.34 -17.15 15.79
C SER A 28 -21.39 -16.90 14.29
N LEU A 29 -21.97 -17.82 13.51
CA LEU A 29 -22.19 -17.64 12.06
C LEU A 29 -23.31 -16.65 11.76
N GLN A 30 -24.34 -16.59 12.59
CA GLN A 30 -25.45 -15.65 12.44
C GLN A 30 -25.02 -14.21 12.75
N ASN A 31 -24.02 -14.05 13.63
CA ASN A 31 -23.36 -12.77 13.91
C ASN A 31 -22.35 -12.36 12.83
N PHE A 32 -22.03 -13.23 11.86
CA PHE A 32 -21.24 -12.87 10.68
C PHE A 32 -22.12 -12.04 9.72
N SER A 33 -22.44 -10.83 10.14
CA SER A 33 -23.26 -9.91 9.37
C SER A 33 -22.42 -9.25 8.30
N LYS A 34 -22.95 -9.22 7.08
CA LYS A 34 -22.41 -8.44 5.95
C LYS A 34 -22.13 -6.97 6.32
N THR A 35 -22.88 -6.42 7.29
CA THR A 35 -22.68 -5.06 7.78
C THR A 35 -21.40 -4.90 8.58
N GLN A 36 -21.00 -5.89 9.40
CA GLN A 36 -19.72 -5.83 10.13
C GLN A 36 -18.53 -5.91 9.17
N SER A 37 -18.63 -6.75 8.14
CA SER A 37 -17.58 -6.84 7.11
C SER A 37 -17.45 -5.56 6.31
N LEU A 38 -18.58 -4.89 6.02
CA LEU A 38 -18.60 -3.63 5.28
C LEU A 38 -18.05 -2.47 6.13
N ASP A 39 -18.44 -2.38 7.40
CA ASP A 39 -17.91 -1.41 8.35
C ASP A 39 -16.39 -1.59 8.57
N THR A 40 -15.92 -2.85 8.60
CA THR A 40 -14.48 -3.14 8.65
C THR A 40 -13.75 -2.72 7.38
N LEU A 41 -14.39 -2.83 6.20
CA LEU A 41 -13.83 -2.44 4.92
C LEU A 41 -13.81 -0.92 4.71
N GLU A 42 -14.84 -0.22 5.16
CA GLU A 42 -14.91 1.25 5.10
C GLU A 42 -13.89 1.91 6.03
N ASN A 43 -13.57 1.27 7.16
CA ASN A 43 -12.58 1.76 8.13
C ASN A 43 -11.18 1.17 7.92
N LEU A 44 -10.95 0.44 6.82
CA LEU A 44 -9.64 -0.14 6.54
C LEU A 44 -8.70 0.98 6.05
N PRO A 45 -7.68 1.35 6.84
CA PRO A 45 -6.80 2.45 6.47
C PRO A 45 -6.10 2.09 5.16
N ASN A 46 -6.08 3.03 4.22
CA ASN A 46 -5.40 2.78 2.96
C ASN A 46 -3.90 2.59 3.23
N PRO A 47 -3.32 1.41 2.95
CA PRO A 47 -1.91 1.15 3.24
C PRO A 47 -0.96 1.99 2.36
N PHE A 48 -1.49 2.71 1.37
CA PHE A 48 -0.76 3.62 0.49
C PHE A 48 -1.04 5.11 0.77
N GLU A 49 -1.98 5.46 1.66
CA GLU A 49 -2.34 6.86 1.95
C GLU A 49 -1.20 7.63 2.60
N ASN A 50 -0.39 6.92 3.38
CA ASN A 50 0.76 7.46 4.10
C ASN A 50 2.08 6.86 3.62
N SER A 51 2.13 6.31 2.39
CA SER A 51 3.45 6.29 1.76
C SER A 51 3.86 7.75 1.73
N PRO A 52 4.93 8.17 2.43
CA PRO A 52 5.46 9.49 2.18
C PRO A 52 5.59 9.52 0.67
N ILE A 53 4.95 10.50 0.02
CA ILE A 53 5.39 10.92 -1.30
C ILE A 53 6.88 11.04 -1.08
N HIS A 54 7.64 10.04 -1.52
CA HIS A 54 9.07 10.08 -1.43
C HIS A 54 9.31 11.30 -2.29
N THR A 55 9.56 12.44 -1.63
CA THR A 55 10.28 13.55 -2.20
C THR A 55 11.56 12.88 -2.64
N GLN A 56 11.52 12.32 -3.84
CA GLN A 56 12.66 11.78 -4.52
C GLN A 56 13.51 13.02 -4.63
N ASP A 57 14.52 13.10 -3.78
CA ASP A 57 15.44 14.21 -3.79
C ASP A 57 15.85 14.41 -5.25
N SER A 58 15.47 15.57 -5.79
CA SER A 58 15.74 15.92 -7.17
C SER A 58 17.25 15.78 -7.37
N LEU A 59 17.68 15.04 -8.40
CA LEU A 59 19.09 14.90 -8.68
C LEU A 59 19.59 16.27 -9.16
N LYS A 60 20.47 16.90 -8.39
CA LYS A 60 21.04 18.22 -8.67
C LYS A 60 22.52 18.09 -8.99
N LEU A 61 22.89 18.58 -10.17
CA LEU A 61 24.27 18.65 -10.60
C LEU A 61 24.84 20.04 -10.28
N TYR A 62 25.83 20.09 -9.41
CA TYR A 62 26.45 21.34 -8.96
C TYR A 62 27.68 21.72 -9.79
N ALA A 63 28.51 20.74 -10.17
CA ALA A 63 29.76 21.00 -10.88
C ALA A 63 30.25 19.77 -11.64
N ILE A 64 31.08 19.99 -12.65
CA ILE A 64 31.84 18.95 -13.33
C ILE A 64 33.30 19.40 -13.42
N ILE A 65 34.23 18.59 -12.90
CA ILE A 65 35.67 18.87 -12.90
C ILE A 65 36.41 17.57 -13.21
N ASN A 66 37.34 17.58 -14.17
CA ASN A 66 38.18 16.43 -14.52
C ASN A 66 37.40 15.14 -14.75
N LYS A 67 36.27 15.21 -15.48
CA LYS A 67 35.35 14.08 -15.75
C LYS A 67 34.77 13.43 -14.49
N LYS A 68 34.72 14.17 -13.37
CA LYS A 68 33.90 13.85 -12.20
C LYS A 68 32.79 14.88 -12.04
N ALA A 69 31.64 14.45 -11.54
CA ALA A 69 30.45 15.26 -11.36
C ALA A 69 30.12 15.39 -9.86
N LEU A 70 29.89 16.61 -9.38
CA LEU A 70 29.40 16.87 -8.03
C LEU A 70 27.88 16.83 -8.05
N VAL A 71 27.31 15.71 -7.61
CA VAL A 71 25.87 15.45 -7.61
C VAL A 71 25.39 15.35 -6.16
N ASN A 72 24.39 16.15 -5.78
CA ASN A 72 23.84 16.13 -4.40
C ASN A 72 24.90 16.27 -3.28
N GLY A 73 26.05 16.89 -3.58
CA GLY A 73 27.17 17.07 -2.64
C GLY A 73 28.26 15.99 -2.71
N GLU A 74 28.10 14.96 -3.54
CA GLU A 74 29.05 13.86 -3.70
C GLU A 74 29.75 13.89 -5.06
N TRP A 75 31.07 13.67 -5.07
CA TRP A 75 31.84 13.58 -6.31
C TRP A 75 31.76 12.18 -6.89
N LEU A 76 31.12 12.06 -8.05
CA LEU A 76 30.88 10.81 -8.74
C LEU A 76 31.62 10.74 -10.08
N SER A 77 32.01 9.52 -10.43
CA SER A 77 32.62 9.13 -11.70
C SER A 77 31.64 8.30 -12.52
N LYS A 78 31.95 8.11 -13.80
CA LYS A 78 31.19 7.21 -14.67
C LYS A 78 31.12 5.80 -14.07
N GLY A 79 29.92 5.23 -14.00
CA GLY A 79 29.62 3.92 -13.44
C GLY A 79 29.22 3.93 -11.96
N GLU A 80 29.44 5.04 -11.24
CA GLU A 80 29.03 5.15 -9.85
C GLU A 80 27.52 5.44 -9.73
N SER A 81 26.94 5.12 -8.57
CA SER A 81 25.51 5.23 -8.34
C SER A 81 25.17 6.11 -7.14
N ILE A 82 24.06 6.83 -7.25
CA ILE A 82 23.53 7.71 -6.20
C ILE A 82 22.00 7.71 -6.25
N GLN A 83 21.33 7.51 -5.11
CA GLN A 83 19.85 7.56 -5.00
C GLN A 83 19.08 6.71 -6.05
N GLY A 84 19.68 5.57 -6.44
CA GLY A 84 19.14 4.66 -7.45
C GLY A 84 19.38 5.08 -8.90
N TYR A 85 20.13 6.16 -9.13
CA TYR A 85 20.65 6.55 -10.44
C TYR A 85 22.07 6.00 -10.64
N ILE A 86 22.42 5.61 -11.85
CA ILE A 86 23.78 5.25 -12.27
C ILE A 86 24.26 6.32 -13.25
N ILE A 87 25.48 6.82 -13.05
CA ILE A 87 26.10 7.79 -13.97
C ILE A 87 26.62 7.04 -15.19
N LEU A 88 25.94 7.18 -16.32
CA LEU A 88 26.34 6.54 -17.58
C LEU A 88 27.42 7.34 -18.30
N ASP A 89 27.36 8.66 -18.22
CA ASP A 89 28.32 9.51 -18.91
C ASP A 89 28.43 10.91 -18.28
N ILE A 90 29.62 11.50 -18.40
CA ILE A 90 29.95 12.82 -17.86
C ILE A 90 30.50 13.67 -19.00
N GLN A 91 29.68 14.64 -19.42
CA GLN A 91 30.03 15.64 -20.43
C GLN A 91 30.44 16.94 -19.74
N ASP A 92 30.88 17.94 -20.49
CA ASP A 92 31.47 19.13 -19.87
C ASP A 92 30.43 20.02 -19.17
N GLN A 93 29.15 19.90 -19.53
CA GLN A 93 28.06 20.72 -18.99
C GLN A 93 26.87 19.92 -18.42
N TYR A 94 26.86 18.61 -18.60
CA TYR A 94 25.78 17.75 -18.15
C TYR A 94 26.26 16.33 -17.88
N ILE A 95 25.44 15.56 -17.17
CA ILE A 95 25.62 14.11 -16.99
C ILE A 95 24.42 13.37 -17.59
N ILE A 96 24.64 12.12 -18.00
CA ILE A 96 23.57 11.18 -18.33
C ILE A 96 23.43 10.23 -17.15
N ALA A 97 22.28 10.28 -16.49
CA ALA A 97 21.96 9.42 -15.35
C ALA A 97 20.82 8.46 -15.71
N GLN A 98 20.92 7.22 -15.26
CA GLN A 98 19.91 6.19 -15.50
C GLN A 98 19.30 5.68 -14.20
N LYS A 99 17.97 5.62 -14.12
CA LYS A 99 17.24 4.94 -13.03
C LYS A 99 16.26 3.94 -13.63
N GLY A 100 16.53 2.66 -13.41
CA GLY A 100 15.81 1.58 -14.09
C GLY A 100 15.97 1.66 -15.61
N LYS A 101 14.85 1.81 -16.34
CA LYS A 101 14.85 1.93 -17.81
C LYS A 101 14.89 3.37 -18.32
N ILE A 102 14.80 4.35 -17.42
CA ILE A 102 14.70 5.78 -17.78
C ILE A 102 16.10 6.39 -17.70
N GLN A 103 16.48 7.09 -18.77
CA GLN A 103 17.69 7.93 -18.80
C GLN A 103 17.27 9.40 -18.80
N LYS A 104 18.00 10.23 -18.05
CA LYS A 104 17.80 11.68 -18.03
C LYS A 104 19.15 12.39 -18.11
N SER A 105 19.17 13.49 -18.85
CA SER A 105 20.28 14.45 -18.82
C SER A 105 20.07 15.41 -17.66
N VAL A 106 21.07 15.58 -16.81
CA VAL A 106 21.05 16.59 -15.73
C VAL A 106 22.07 17.65 -16.08
N ILE A 107 21.64 18.89 -16.24
CA ILE A 107 22.49 20.03 -16.62
C ILE A 107 22.99 20.71 -15.34
N ILE A 108 24.20 21.28 -15.39
CA ILE A 108 24.75 22.03 -14.26
C ILE A 108 23.80 23.18 -13.88
N GLY A 109 23.42 23.27 -12.61
CA GLY A 109 22.54 24.33 -12.10
C GLY A 109 21.04 24.05 -12.25
N GLU A 110 20.65 23.03 -13.00
CA GLU A 110 19.26 22.55 -13.08
C GLU A 110 19.11 21.25 -12.29
N GLY A 111 18.12 21.20 -11.40
CA GLY A 111 17.70 19.98 -10.71
C GLY A 111 16.56 19.33 -11.48
N ILE A 112 16.59 18.01 -11.61
CA ILE A 112 15.43 17.30 -12.16
C ILE A 112 14.39 17.21 -11.04
N GLU A 113 13.45 18.14 -11.02
CA GLU A 113 12.23 18.00 -10.23
C GLU A 113 11.36 16.93 -10.88
N THR A 114 10.96 15.92 -10.11
CA THR A 114 9.97 14.95 -10.57
C THR A 114 8.64 15.70 -10.65
N GLU A 115 8.16 15.88 -11.89
CA GLU A 115 6.90 16.55 -12.20
C GLU A 115 5.78 15.97 -11.32
N LYS A 116 5.14 16.86 -10.54
CA LYS A 116 3.95 16.51 -9.78
C LYS A 116 2.83 16.27 -10.80
N ASP A 117 2.40 15.02 -10.95
CA ASP A 117 1.14 14.71 -11.61
C ASP A 117 0.03 15.45 -10.87
N THR A 118 -0.34 16.60 -11.40
CA THR A 118 -1.43 17.43 -10.92
C THR A 118 -2.70 16.83 -11.47
N GLN A 119 -3.28 15.87 -10.74
CA GLN A 119 -4.69 15.55 -10.90
C GLN A 119 -5.49 16.42 -9.94
N SER A 120 -5.87 17.57 -10.48
CA SER A 120 -6.87 18.47 -9.95
C SER A 120 -8.16 17.72 -9.63
N TYR A 121 -8.57 17.83 -8.37
CA TYR A 121 -9.95 18.00 -7.92
C TYR A 121 -11.00 18.10 -9.04
N ILE A 122 -11.87 17.09 -9.14
CA ILE A 122 -13.22 17.29 -9.64
C ILE A 122 -14.12 17.26 -8.41
N ASP A 123 -14.32 18.43 -7.81
CA ASP A 123 -15.52 18.70 -7.03
C ASP A 123 -16.65 18.95 -8.02
N GLU A 124 -17.56 18.00 -8.17
CA GLU A 124 -18.93 18.28 -8.61
C GLU A 124 -19.88 17.88 -7.48
N ASP A 125 -19.93 18.74 -6.45
CA ASP A 125 -21.06 18.84 -5.55
C ASP A 125 -22.14 19.67 -6.25
N LYS A 126 -23.22 19.00 -6.69
CA LYS A 126 -24.53 19.62 -6.91
C LYS A 126 -25.59 18.74 -6.28
N ASN A 127 -25.68 18.83 -4.96
CA ASN A 127 -26.95 18.64 -4.27
C ASN A 127 -27.89 19.84 -4.49
N GLU A 128 -29.18 19.50 -4.40
CA GLU A 128 -30.31 20.35 -3.98
C GLU A 128 -31.13 21.11 -5.04
N LYS A 129 -32.32 20.57 -5.36
CA LYS A 129 -33.63 20.97 -4.77
C LYS A 129 -34.78 20.21 -5.46
N VAL A 130 -35.55 19.39 -4.75
CA VAL A 130 -36.77 19.74 -3.98
C VAL A 130 -37.94 20.20 -4.87
N GLY A 131 -38.94 19.32 -4.99
CA GLY A 131 -40.38 19.65 -4.98
C GLY A 131 -41.00 20.20 -6.26
N GLU A 132 -41.81 19.37 -6.93
CA GLU A 132 -43.26 19.58 -7.13
C GLU A 132 -43.93 18.27 -7.55
#